data_AF-A0A7K7VKR5-F1
#
_entry.id   AF-A0A7K7VKR5-F1
#
_cell.length_a   1.000
_cell.length_b   1.000
_cell.length_c   1.000
_cell.angle_alpha   90.00
_cell.angle_beta   90.00
_cell.angle_gamma   90.00
#
_symmetry.space_group_name_H-M   'P 1'
#
loop_
_entity.id
_entity.type
_entity.pdbx_description
1 polymer ?
#
loop_
_entity_poly.entity_id
_entity_poly.type
_entity_poly.pdbx_seq_one_letter_code
_entity_poly.pdbx_strand_id
1 'polypeptide(L)'
;REWCEDGRLWVQEVSGAPSTRADVVRLQEQLDLRLQQRQARETGLCPVRRELYGQCFDELIRETTINCAERGLLLLRVRDELLMTLAAHQTLYESSVAFGMRKALQAEQGKSDMEKRIAELEEEKRELEKQVNEQKAKCEAIEKRENERRQTEEKKHTEEVQFLKRTNQQLKVSKE
;
A
#
# COMPACT_ATOMS: atom_id res chain seq x y z
N ARG A 1 -28.94 -34.15 -19.56
CA ARG A 1 -27.47 -34.28 -19.81
C ARG A 1 -27.30 -35.21 -21.00
N GLU A 2 -26.43 -34.87 -21.95
CA GLU A 2 -26.16 -35.72 -23.12
C GLU A 2 -24.72 -36.24 -23.07
N TRP A 3 -24.50 -37.53 -23.35
CA TRP A 3 -23.16 -38.09 -23.50
C TRP A 3 -23.17 -39.25 -24.49
N CYS A 4 -22.03 -39.49 -25.14
CA CYS A 4 -21.82 -40.64 -26.01
C CYS A 4 -21.05 -41.72 -25.26
N GLU A 5 -21.58 -42.95 -25.29
CA GLU A 5 -20.94 -44.14 -24.74
C GLU A 5 -21.14 -45.29 -25.73
N ASP A 6 -20.05 -45.95 -26.12
CA ASP A 6 -20.02 -47.03 -27.13
C ASP A 6 -20.72 -46.69 -28.47
N GLY A 7 -20.53 -45.47 -28.96
CA GLY A 7 -21.11 -45.01 -30.22
C GLY A 7 -22.62 -44.76 -30.18
N ARG A 8 -23.25 -44.80 -29.00
CA ARG A 8 -24.66 -44.47 -28.78
C ARG A 8 -24.77 -43.16 -28.00
N LEU A 9 -25.68 -42.28 -28.45
CA LEU A 9 -26.00 -41.04 -27.77
C LEU A 9 -27.03 -41.33 -26.66
N TRP A 10 -26.67 -41.03 -25.43
CA TRP A 10 -27.55 -41.09 -24.27
C TRP A 10 -28.00 -39.70 -23.89
N VAL A 11 -29.32 -39.55 -23.69
CA VAL A 11 -29.94 -38.31 -23.23
C VAL A 11 -30.65 -38.60 -21.91
N GLN A 12 -30.18 -37.96 -20.84
CA GLN A 12 -30.89 -37.93 -19.57
C GLN A 12 -31.86 -36.76 -19.56
N GLU A 13 -33.14 -37.09 -19.64
CA GLU A 13 -34.26 -36.16 -19.48
C GLU A 13 -34.53 -35.86 -18.00
N VAL A 14 -35.17 -34.72 -17.78
CA VAL A 14 -35.61 -34.28 -16.47
C VAL A 14 -36.93 -34.99 -16.14
N SER A 15 -37.05 -35.58 -14.94
CA SER A 15 -38.29 -36.23 -14.53
C SER A 15 -39.45 -35.24 -14.55
N GLY A 16 -40.57 -35.61 -15.19
CA GLY A 16 -41.83 -34.86 -15.16
C GLY A 16 -42.79 -35.31 -14.05
N ALA A 17 -42.41 -36.30 -13.25
CA ALA A 17 -43.27 -36.83 -12.19
C ALA A 17 -43.37 -35.84 -11.02
N PRO A 18 -44.58 -35.59 -10.48
CA PRO A 18 -44.77 -34.82 -9.25
C PRO A 18 -44.00 -35.46 -8.09
N SER A 19 -43.39 -34.62 -7.24
CA SER A 19 -42.65 -35.11 -6.07
C SER A 19 -43.59 -35.50 -4.93
N THR A 20 -43.22 -36.56 -4.21
CA THR A 20 -43.87 -36.98 -2.97
C THR A 20 -43.09 -36.48 -1.76
N ARG A 21 -43.71 -36.52 -0.57
CA ARG A 21 -43.01 -36.20 0.69
C ARG A 21 -41.77 -37.07 0.91
N ALA A 22 -41.81 -38.34 0.49
CA ALA A 22 -40.67 -39.25 0.61
C ALA A 22 -39.50 -38.84 -0.30
N ASP A 23 -39.79 -38.28 -1.48
CA ASP A 23 -38.77 -37.79 -2.41
C ASP A 23 -38.03 -36.58 -1.84
N VAL A 24 -38.75 -35.67 -1.19
CA VAL A 24 -38.15 -34.49 -0.53
C VAL A 24 -37.24 -34.91 0.63
N VAL A 25 -37.64 -35.89 1.45
CA VAL A 25 -36.80 -36.44 2.53
C VAL A 25 -35.53 -37.06 1.95
N ARG A 26 -35.66 -37.85 0.89
CA ARG A 26 -34.51 -38.46 0.21
C ARG A 26 -33.56 -37.41 -0.39
N LEU A 27 -34.10 -36.32 -0.95
CA LEU A 27 -33.30 -35.20 -1.46
C LEU A 27 -32.47 -34.56 -0.35
N GLN A 28 -33.08 -34.33 0.83
CA GLN A 28 -32.38 -33.82 2.00
C GLN A 28 -31.25 -34.76 2.45
N GLU A 29 -31.55 -36.04 2.64
CA GLU A 29 -30.56 -37.05 3.05
C GLU A 29 -29.38 -37.12 2.06
N GLN A 30 -29.65 -37.04 0.75
CA GLN A 30 -28.61 -37.01 -0.28
C GLN A 30 -27.76 -35.73 -0.23
N LEU A 31 -28.38 -34.57 0.04
CA LEU A 31 -27.65 -33.32 0.21
C LEU A 31 -26.72 -33.42 1.43
N ASP A 32 -27.24 -33.87 2.57
CA ASP A 32 -26.49 -34.00 3.83
C ASP A 32 -25.31 -34.97 3.66
N LEU A 33 -25.56 -36.12 3.02
CA LEU A 33 -24.51 -37.10 2.70
C LEU A 33 -23.43 -36.49 1.81
N ARG A 34 -23.80 -35.75 0.75
CA ARG A 34 -22.82 -35.11 -0.14
C ARG A 34 -22.04 -34.00 0.53
N LEU A 35 -22.67 -33.22 1.41
CA LEU A 35 -22.00 -32.19 2.20
C LEU A 35 -20.94 -32.82 3.11
N GLN A 36 -21.26 -33.93 3.78
CA GLN A 36 -20.32 -34.66 4.62
C GLN A 36 -19.19 -35.30 3.80
N GLN A 37 -19.52 -36.02 2.73
CA GLN A 37 -18.54 -36.69 1.86
C GLN A 37 -17.55 -35.72 1.23
N ARG A 38 -18.01 -34.53 0.82
CA ARG A 38 -17.15 -33.49 0.26
C ARG A 38 -16.58 -32.53 1.31
N GLN A 39 -16.78 -32.83 2.61
CA GLN A 39 -16.27 -32.06 3.74
C GLN A 39 -16.57 -30.55 3.61
N ALA A 40 -17.81 -30.23 3.26
CA ALA A 40 -18.26 -28.86 3.16
C ALA A 40 -18.20 -28.16 4.53
N ARG A 41 -17.69 -26.92 4.57
CA ARG A 41 -17.60 -26.15 5.81
C ARG A 41 -18.98 -25.72 6.27
N GLU A 42 -19.26 -25.86 7.57
CA GLU A 42 -20.50 -25.42 8.20
C GLU A 42 -20.58 -23.89 8.36
N THR A 43 -19.45 -23.20 8.42
CA THR A 43 -19.39 -21.74 8.59
C THR A 43 -18.47 -21.10 7.56
N GLY A 44 -18.72 -19.82 7.29
CA GLY A 44 -17.96 -19.04 6.30
C GLY A 44 -18.23 -19.42 4.84
N LEU A 45 -17.40 -18.87 3.95
CA LEU A 45 -17.50 -19.13 2.50
C LEU A 45 -16.99 -20.54 2.17
N CYS A 46 -17.82 -21.33 1.49
CA CYS A 46 -17.50 -22.68 1.08
C CYS A 46 -18.02 -22.95 -0.35
N PRO A 47 -17.14 -23.10 -1.36
CA PRO A 47 -17.54 -23.35 -2.74
C PRO A 47 -18.33 -24.66 -2.90
N VAL A 48 -17.89 -25.73 -2.24
CA VAL A 48 -18.58 -27.03 -2.25
C VAL A 48 -20.01 -26.91 -1.74
N ARG A 49 -20.20 -26.22 -0.61
CA ARG A 49 -21.52 -25.97 -0.06
C ARG A 49 -22.36 -25.15 -1.03
N ARG A 50 -21.80 -24.06 -1.57
CA ARG A 50 -22.50 -23.21 -2.53
C ARG A 50 -22.98 -24.00 -3.75
N GLU A 51 -22.15 -24.86 -4.30
CA GLU A 51 -22.47 -25.74 -5.42
C GLU A 51 -23.62 -26.71 -5.08
N LEU A 52 -23.49 -27.43 -3.96
CA LEU A 52 -24.47 -28.45 -3.56
C LEU A 52 -25.84 -27.83 -3.22
N TYR A 53 -25.87 -26.69 -2.53
CA TYR A 53 -27.11 -25.96 -2.29
C TYR A 53 -27.70 -25.37 -3.58
N GLY A 54 -26.87 -24.94 -4.53
CA GLY A 54 -27.32 -24.50 -5.85
C GLY A 54 -28.04 -25.64 -6.59
N GLN A 55 -27.42 -26.81 -6.66
CA GLN A 55 -28.03 -28.01 -7.27
C GLN A 55 -29.33 -28.42 -6.57
N CYS A 56 -29.35 -28.40 -5.22
CA CYS A 56 -30.56 -28.69 -4.46
C CYS A 56 -31.68 -27.67 -4.75
N PHE A 57 -31.35 -26.38 -4.85
CA PHE A 57 -32.33 -25.35 -5.13
C PHE A 57 -32.89 -25.45 -6.56
N ASP A 58 -32.06 -25.83 -7.53
CA ASP A 58 -32.50 -26.12 -8.90
C ASP A 58 -33.50 -27.30 -8.93
N GLU A 59 -33.26 -28.33 -8.12
CA GLU A 59 -34.18 -29.46 -7.98
C GLU A 59 -35.51 -29.04 -7.31
N LEU A 60 -35.46 -28.19 -6.28
CA LEU A 60 -36.67 -27.62 -5.66
C LEU A 60 -37.46 -26.74 -6.64
N ILE A 61 -36.78 -25.98 -7.51
CA ILE A 61 -37.41 -25.21 -8.59
C ILE A 61 -38.09 -26.17 -9.57
N ARG A 62 -37.42 -27.25 -9.98
CA ARG A 62 -38.01 -28.28 -10.86
C ARG A 62 -39.28 -28.86 -10.25
N GLU A 63 -39.21 -29.36 -9.01
CA GLU A 63 -40.36 -29.95 -8.30
C GLU A 63 -41.52 -28.95 -8.15
N THR A 64 -41.22 -27.70 -7.79
CA THR A 64 -42.23 -26.65 -7.66
C THR A 64 -42.86 -26.32 -9.02
N THR A 65 -42.08 -26.30 -10.09
CA THR A 65 -42.54 -26.01 -11.45
C THR A 65 -43.51 -27.08 -11.94
N ILE A 66 -43.24 -28.36 -11.65
CA ILE A 66 -44.14 -29.47 -12.01
C ILE A 66 -45.50 -29.32 -11.30
N ASN A 67 -45.49 -28.88 -10.04
CA ASN A 67 -46.71 -28.65 -9.29
C ASN A 67 -47.45 -27.37 -9.73
N CYS A 68 -46.72 -26.29 -10.01
CA CYS A 68 -47.24 -25.00 -10.45
C CYS A 68 -46.13 -24.19 -11.13
N ALA A 69 -46.26 -24.01 -12.44
CA ALA A 69 -45.22 -23.41 -13.27
C ALA A 69 -44.92 -21.95 -12.87
N GLU A 70 -45.94 -21.19 -12.47
CA GLU A 70 -45.83 -19.79 -12.08
C GLU A 70 -44.99 -19.64 -10.80
N ARG A 71 -45.16 -20.55 -9.84
CA ARG A 71 -44.35 -20.59 -8.61
C ARG A 71 -42.92 -20.97 -8.90
N GLY A 72 -42.71 -21.95 -9.79
CA GLY A 72 -41.38 -22.33 -10.28
C GLY A 72 -40.65 -21.15 -10.94
N LEU A 73 -41.34 -20.42 -11.82
CA LEU A 73 -40.82 -19.23 -12.48
C LEU A 73 -40.48 -18.11 -11.48
N LEU A 74 -41.28 -17.94 -10.43
CA LEU A 74 -40.98 -16.96 -9.39
C LEU A 74 -39.69 -17.32 -8.63
N LEU A 75 -39.53 -18.58 -8.22
CA LEU A 75 -38.32 -19.05 -7.54
C LEU A 75 -37.08 -18.91 -8.42
N LEU A 76 -37.21 -19.20 -9.72
CA LEU A 76 -36.15 -18.99 -10.71
C LEU A 76 -35.68 -17.52 -10.72
N ARG A 77 -36.61 -16.56 -10.78
CA ARG A 77 -36.28 -15.14 -10.77
C ARG A 77 -35.60 -14.70 -9.48
N VAL A 78 -36.10 -15.16 -8.33
CA VAL A 78 -35.48 -14.88 -7.02
C VAL A 78 -34.05 -15.43 -6.96
N ARG A 79 -33.82 -16.65 -7.47
CA ARG A 79 -32.48 -17.25 -7.55
C ARG A 79 -31.55 -16.36 -8.36
N ASP A 80 -31.99 -15.93 -9.54
CA ASP A 80 -31.16 -15.17 -10.48
C ASP A 80 -30.84 -13.78 -9.92
N GLU A 81 -31.81 -13.12 -9.26
CA GLU A 81 -31.59 -11.85 -8.54
C GLU A 81 -30.57 -11.99 -7.40
N LEU A 82 -30.66 -13.05 -6.59
CA LEU A 82 -29.69 -13.35 -5.54
C LEU A 82 -28.29 -13.62 -6.12
N LEU A 83 -28.19 -14.31 -7.26
CA LEU A 83 -26.92 -14.56 -7.94
C LEU A 83 -26.30 -13.26 -8.46
N MET A 84 -27.09 -12.39 -9.08
CA MET A 84 -26.63 -11.07 -9.53
C MET A 84 -26.15 -10.22 -8.36
N THR A 85 -26.90 -10.22 -7.25
CA THR A 85 -26.53 -9.49 -6.03
C THR A 85 -25.22 -10.01 -5.45
N LEU A 86 -25.05 -11.34 -5.37
CA LEU A 86 -23.82 -11.94 -4.87
C LEU A 86 -22.61 -11.59 -5.75
N ALA A 87 -22.77 -11.65 -7.08
CA ALA A 87 -21.73 -11.27 -8.03
C ALA A 87 -21.31 -9.80 -7.86
N ALA A 88 -22.27 -8.88 -7.67
CA ALA A 88 -21.98 -7.48 -7.42
C ALA A 88 -21.18 -7.28 -6.11
N HIS A 89 -21.55 -7.99 -5.04
CA HIS A 89 -20.81 -7.95 -3.77
C HIS A 89 -19.39 -8.52 -3.93
N GLN A 90 -19.22 -9.59 -4.70
CA GLN A 90 -17.91 -10.16 -4.98
C GLN A 90 -17.01 -9.15 -5.72
N THR A 91 -17.52 -8.52 -6.77
CA THR A 91 -16.78 -7.47 -7.52
C THR A 91 -16.40 -6.30 -6.62
N LEU A 92 -17.30 -5.86 -5.74
CA LEU A 92 -17.02 -4.79 -4.78
C LEU A 92 -15.94 -5.20 -3.77
N TYR A 93 -16.00 -6.43 -3.27
CA TYR A 93 -15.01 -6.97 -2.35
C TYR A 93 -13.62 -7.04 -3.01
N GLU A 94 -13.51 -7.63 -4.20
CA GLU A 94 -12.27 -7.70 -4.97
C GLU A 94 -11.69 -6.30 -5.24
N SER A 95 -12.55 -5.34 -5.61
CA SER A 95 -12.16 -3.94 -5.81
C SER A 95 -11.63 -3.29 -4.52
N SER A 96 -12.25 -3.56 -3.38
CA SER A 96 -11.85 -2.99 -2.09
C SER A 96 -10.50 -3.55 -1.61
N VAL A 97 -10.28 -4.86 -1.78
CA VAL A 97 -8.98 -5.51 -1.50
C VAL A 97 -7.89 -4.91 -2.39
N ALA A 98 -8.14 -4.78 -3.70
CA ALA A 98 -7.19 -4.19 -4.65
C ALA A 98 -6.88 -2.71 -4.33
N PHE A 99 -7.87 -1.94 -3.85
CA PHE A 99 -7.65 -0.59 -3.37
C PHE A 99 -6.73 -0.57 -2.14
N GLY A 100 -6.99 -1.42 -1.14
CA GLY A 100 -6.17 -1.54 0.06
C GLY A 100 -4.71 -1.88 -0.26
N MET A 101 -4.49 -2.87 -1.13
CA MET A 101 -3.14 -3.24 -1.59
C MET A 101 -2.41 -2.09 -2.28
N ARG A 102 -3.08 -1.35 -3.19
CA ARG A 102 -2.47 -0.19 -3.86
C ARG A 102 -2.08 0.90 -2.87
N LYS A 103 -2.91 1.17 -1.86
CA LYS A 103 -2.61 2.18 -0.84
C LYS A 103 -1.46 1.78 0.07
N ALA A 104 -1.37 0.51 0.45
CA ALA A 104 -0.23 -0.02 1.19
C ALA A 104 1.08 0.12 0.38
N LEU A 105 1.07 -0.26 -0.89
CA LEU A 105 2.24 -0.12 -1.77
C LEU A 105 2.64 1.35 -1.96
N GLN A 106 1.67 2.23 -2.17
CA GLN A 106 1.93 3.67 -2.29
C GLN A 106 2.58 4.26 -1.03
N ALA A 107 2.15 3.80 0.15
CA ALA A 107 2.73 4.24 1.41
C ALA A 107 4.18 3.76 1.57
N GLU A 108 4.47 2.50 1.24
CA GLU A 108 5.84 1.95 1.27
C GLU A 108 6.78 2.67 0.30
N GLN A 109 6.32 2.94 -0.93
CA GLN A 109 7.09 3.73 -1.90
C GLN A 109 7.37 5.15 -1.40
N GLY A 110 6.33 5.84 -0.91
CA GLY A 110 6.48 7.19 -0.37
C GLY A 110 7.43 7.25 0.82
N LYS A 111 7.42 6.24 1.70
CA LYS A 111 8.37 6.12 2.81
C LYS A 111 9.81 5.96 2.29
N SER A 112 10.06 5.03 1.38
CA SER A 112 11.39 4.81 0.78
C SER A 112 11.93 6.09 0.12
N ASP A 113 11.09 6.82 -0.61
CA ASP A 113 11.51 8.05 -1.27
C ASP A 113 11.87 9.15 -0.26
N MET A 114 11.12 9.26 0.83
CA MET A 114 11.43 10.20 1.92
C MET A 114 12.73 9.81 2.64
N GLU A 115 12.96 8.52 2.90
CA GLU A 115 14.20 8.03 3.51
C GLU A 115 15.43 8.35 2.66
N LYS A 116 15.34 8.18 1.34
CA LYS A 116 16.40 8.61 0.41
C LYS A 116 16.64 10.11 0.48
N ARG A 117 15.57 10.91 0.50
CA ARG A 117 15.68 12.36 0.57
C ARG A 117 16.30 12.84 1.88
N ILE A 118 15.98 12.18 3.00
CA ILE A 118 16.62 12.45 4.29
C ILE A 118 18.12 12.17 4.20
N ALA A 119 18.52 11.01 3.67
CA ALA A 119 19.93 10.66 3.54
C ALA A 119 20.72 11.66 2.67
N GLU A 120 20.14 12.10 1.54
CA GLU A 120 20.73 13.14 0.69
C GLU A 120 20.92 14.47 1.44
N LEU A 121 19.88 14.93 2.15
CA LEU A 121 19.90 16.19 2.88
C LEU A 121 20.85 16.15 4.09
N GLU A 122 20.98 15.00 4.75
CA GLU A 122 21.94 14.81 5.85
C GLU A 122 23.39 14.90 5.36
N GLU A 123 23.68 14.35 4.17
CA GLU A 123 25.00 14.45 3.57
C GLU A 123 25.31 15.88 3.11
N GLU A 124 24.35 16.54 2.45
CA GLU A 124 24.49 17.95 2.04
C GLU A 124 24.72 18.87 3.24
N LYS A 125 23.94 18.67 4.33
CA LYS A 125 24.13 19.42 5.57
C LYS A 125 25.53 19.23 6.14
N ARG A 126 26.03 17.99 6.18
CA ARG A 126 27.37 17.69 6.71
C ARG A 126 28.47 18.38 5.90
N GLU A 127 28.35 18.36 4.57
CA GLU A 127 29.30 19.01 3.68
C GLU A 127 29.26 20.55 3.83
N LEU A 128 28.07 21.14 3.93
CA LEU A 128 27.91 22.57 4.19
C LEU A 128 28.48 22.98 5.55
N GLU A 129 28.24 22.19 6.60
CA GLU A 129 28.83 22.44 7.93
C GLU A 129 30.36 22.41 7.90
N LYS A 130 30.94 21.47 7.15
CA LYS A 130 32.40 21.41 6.93
C LYS A 130 32.90 22.65 6.20
N GLN A 131 32.25 23.07 5.12
CA GLN A 131 32.62 24.28 4.38
C GLN A 131 32.54 25.53 5.25
N VAL A 132 31.48 25.67 6.07
CA VAL A 132 31.35 26.77 7.02
C VAL A 132 32.50 26.79 8.02
N ASN A 133 32.88 25.64 8.58
CA ASN A 133 33.99 25.55 9.53
C ASN A 133 35.34 25.88 8.87
N GLU A 134 35.58 25.41 7.64
CA GLU A 134 36.78 25.75 6.88
C GLU A 134 36.88 27.25 6.59
N GLN A 135 35.78 27.89 6.20
CA GLN A 135 35.77 29.33 5.94
C GLN A 135 35.93 30.16 7.22
N LYS A 136 35.30 29.74 8.33
CA LYS A 136 35.52 30.37 9.64
C LYS A 136 36.99 30.33 10.06
N ALA A 137 37.63 29.16 9.95
CA ALA A 137 39.05 29.00 10.27
C ALA A 137 39.95 29.89 9.37
N LYS A 138 39.62 30.02 8.08
CA LYS A 138 40.34 30.93 7.16
C LYS A 138 40.17 32.40 7.58
N CYS A 139 38.96 32.83 7.90
CA CYS A 139 38.69 34.20 8.36
C CYS A 139 39.45 34.52 9.64
N GLU A 140 39.41 33.63 10.65
CA GLU A 140 40.13 33.79 11.91
C GLU A 140 41.65 33.88 11.70
N ALA A 141 42.20 33.06 10.81
CA ALA A 141 43.63 33.10 10.47
C ALA A 141 44.03 34.42 9.80
N ILE A 142 43.21 34.93 8.89
CA ILE A 142 43.43 36.22 8.22
C ILE A 142 43.34 37.36 9.23
N GLU A 143 42.31 37.38 10.07
CA GLU A 143 42.10 38.42 11.08
C GLU A 143 43.26 38.49 12.07
N LYS A 144 43.74 37.33 12.54
CA LYS A 144 44.93 37.25 13.41
C LYS A 144 46.18 37.80 12.72
N ARG A 145 46.43 37.41 11.47
CA ARG A 145 47.59 37.85 10.69
C ARG A 145 47.57 39.36 10.44
N GLU A 146 46.42 39.92 10.08
CA GLU A 146 46.27 41.36 9.86
C GLU A 146 46.38 42.15 11.16
N ASN A 147 45.85 41.65 12.28
CA ASN A 147 46.04 42.29 13.59
C ASN A 147 47.52 42.29 14.02
N GLU A 148 48.23 41.18 13.87
CA GLU A 148 49.67 41.10 14.17
C GLU A 148 50.48 42.08 13.29
N ARG A 149 50.16 42.14 11.99
CA ARG A 149 50.79 43.09 11.07
C ARG A 149 50.53 44.54 11.48
N ARG A 150 49.28 44.88 11.79
CA ARG A 150 48.88 46.22 12.24
C ARG A 150 49.61 46.63 13.52
N GLN A 151 49.66 45.75 14.52
CA GLN A 151 50.39 46.00 15.77
C GLN A 151 51.90 46.21 15.51
N THR A 152 52.48 45.48 14.57
CA THR A 152 53.90 45.62 14.23
C THR A 152 54.18 46.94 13.51
N GLU A 153 53.31 47.34 12.57
CA GLU A 153 53.40 48.63 11.88
C GLU A 153 53.16 49.82 12.85
N GLU A 154 52.20 49.72 13.77
CA GLU A 154 51.97 50.74 14.81
C GLU A 154 53.16 50.89 15.76
N LYS A 155 53.81 49.79 16.16
CA LYS A 155 55.03 49.83 16.98
C LYS A 155 56.18 50.53 16.24
N LYS A 156 56.44 50.16 14.98
CA LYS A 156 57.46 50.81 14.15
C LYS A 156 57.19 52.31 13.99
N HIS A 157 55.95 52.67 13.70
CA HIS A 157 55.56 54.07 13.52
C HIS A 157 55.70 54.87 14.83
N THR A 158 55.29 54.30 15.96
CA THR A 158 55.45 54.97 17.27
C THR A 158 56.92 55.14 17.66
N GLU A 159 57.77 54.15 17.39
CA GLU A 159 59.23 54.25 17.56
C GLU A 159 59.85 55.34 16.66
N GLU A 160 59.48 55.40 15.37
CA GLU A 160 59.93 56.45 14.44
C GLU A 160 59.50 57.85 14.91
N VAL A 161 58.24 58.02 15.32
CA VAL A 161 57.74 59.31 15.84
C VAL A 161 58.49 59.71 17.11
N GLN A 162 58.77 58.77 18.02
CA GLN A 162 59.56 59.04 19.22
C GLN A 162 61.00 59.42 18.89
N PHE A 163 61.64 58.71 17.96
CA PHE A 163 62.99 59.03 17.48
C PHE A 163 63.03 60.45 16.89
N LEU A 164 62.13 60.76 15.94
CA LEU A 164 62.05 62.08 15.32
C LEU A 164 61.78 63.20 16.33
N LYS A 165 60.92 62.97 17.33
CA LYS A 165 60.69 63.92 18.44
C LYS A 165 61.97 64.21 19.22
N ARG A 166 62.74 63.17 19.57
CA ARG A 166 64.03 63.32 20.29
C ARG A 166 65.05 64.08 19.44
N THR A 167 65.19 63.74 18.16
CA THR A 167 66.08 64.43 17.23
C THR A 167 65.71 65.90 17.07
N ASN A 168 64.41 66.20 16.94
CA ASN A 168 63.92 67.58 16.82
C ASN A 168 64.19 68.39 18.10
N GLN A 169 64.02 67.79 19.29
CA GLN A 169 64.41 68.41 20.55
C GLN A 169 65.92 68.71 20.63
N GLN A 170 66.78 67.76 20.27
CA GLN A 170 68.23 67.97 20.24
C GLN A 170 68.65 69.08 19.27
N LEU A 171 68.05 69.11 18.08
CA LEU A 171 68.31 70.15 17.08
C LEU A 171 67.84 71.55 17.51
N LYS A 172 66.79 71.64 18.34
CA LYS A 172 66.36 72.92 18.92
C LYS A 172 67.34 73.44 19.97
N VAL A 173 67.86 72.56 20.84
CA VAL A 173 68.86 72.94 21.86
C VAL A 173 70.21 73.29 21.22
N SER A 174 70.57 72.68 20.09
CA SER A 174 71.81 73.00 19.35
C SER A 174 71.73 74.28 18.51
N LYS A 175 70.57 74.95 18.45
CA LYS A 175 70.35 76.18 17.67
C LYS A 175 70.13 77.43 18.54
N GLU A 176 70.23 77.29 19.86
CA GLU A 176 70.42 78.39 20.83
C GLU A 176 71.91 78.51 21.17
#